data_AF-A0A814N0Z7-F1
#
_entry.id   AF-A0A814N0Z7-F1
#
_cell.length_a   1.000
_cell.length_b   1.000
_cell.length_c   1.000
_cell.angle_alpha   90.00
_cell.angle_beta   90.00
_cell.angle_gamma   90.00
#
_symmetry.space_group_name_H-M   'P 1'
#
loop_
_entity.id
_entity.type
_entity.pdbx_description
1 polymer ?
#
loop_
_entity_poly.entity_id
_entity_poly.type
_entity_poly.pdbx_seq_one_letter_code
_entity_poly.pdbx_strand_id
1 'polypeptide(L)'
;MKSDGLQKVILRLHEQGLSSRQISNQLVGQVSKTTINDWVKMCRKFGELSLKSPPGPTTTKTKRLVQQVIQHLLRNKKKKSARKLAKSLNVSRTTIRRVIRDDLGLKSYVKRVAPKLTDTQKQKRFSFGIWARKNVRKSLVRKILFLDEKRFDIDGVYNRQNDRIYAPNREQADENGGIHRKTKFPQGVMVWLGVCYDGVTRPVIIENGTINHQRYIDEILPVTLKDDRELTGNEFTFQ
;
A
#
# COMPACT_ATOMS: atom_id res chain seq x y z
N MET A 1 20.42 -25.63 -25.85
CA MET A 1 21.77 -26.23 -25.82
C MET A 1 21.67 -27.67 -26.31
N LYS A 2 22.57 -28.12 -27.19
CA LYS A 2 22.63 -29.55 -27.55
C LYS A 2 23.09 -30.36 -26.34
N SER A 3 22.64 -31.62 -26.24
CA SER A 3 22.88 -32.51 -25.10
C SER A 3 24.36 -32.59 -24.70
N ASP A 4 24.63 -32.54 -23.39
CA ASP A 4 25.97 -32.72 -22.79
C ASP A 4 26.63 -34.03 -23.23
N GLY A 5 25.83 -35.06 -23.50
CA GLY A 5 26.31 -36.35 -24.02
C GLY A 5 26.94 -36.24 -25.41
N LEU A 6 26.34 -35.46 -26.32
CA LEU A 6 26.91 -35.26 -27.67
C LEU A 6 28.21 -34.46 -27.65
N GLN A 7 28.37 -33.55 -26.69
CA GLN A 7 29.59 -32.78 -26.49
C GLN A 7 30.74 -33.70 -26.08
N LYS A 8 30.51 -34.61 -25.12
CA LYS A 8 31.51 -35.59 -24.66
C LYS A 8 31.93 -36.58 -25.75
N VAL A 9 30.99 -37.02 -26.58
CA VAL A 9 31.28 -37.92 -27.71
C VAL A 9 32.19 -37.22 -28.73
N ILE A 10 31.90 -35.97 -29.08
CA ILE A 10 32.72 -35.20 -30.03
C ILE A 10 34.13 -34.91 -29.46
N LEU A 11 34.24 -34.61 -28.16
CA LEU A 11 35.53 -34.48 -27.48
C LEU A 11 36.37 -35.74 -27.58
N ARG A 12 35.79 -36.90 -27.24
CA ARG A 12 36.49 -38.19 -27.27
C ARG A 12 36.95 -38.57 -28.68
N LEU A 13 36.13 -38.32 -29.70
CA LEU A 13 36.50 -38.57 -31.10
C LEU A 13 37.61 -37.62 -31.58
N HIS A 14 37.64 -36.38 -31.09
CA HIS A 14 38.72 -35.45 -31.37
C HIS A 14 40.04 -35.86 -30.67
N GLU A 15 39.98 -36.32 -29.42
CA GLU A 15 41.14 -36.86 -28.69
C GLU A 15 41.73 -38.11 -29.36
N GLN A 16 40.89 -38.92 -29.99
CA GLN A 16 41.30 -40.06 -30.82
C GLN A 16 41.93 -39.67 -32.17
N GLY A 17 42.09 -38.37 -32.45
CA GLY A 17 42.74 -37.86 -33.66
C GLY A 17 41.86 -37.85 -34.91
N LEU A 18 40.55 -38.08 -34.80
CA LEU A 18 39.67 -38.00 -35.97
C LEU A 18 39.51 -36.56 -36.45
N SER A 19 39.54 -36.37 -37.77
CA SER A 19 39.29 -35.07 -38.39
C SER A 19 37.82 -34.65 -38.25
N SER A 20 37.54 -33.34 -38.25
CA SER A 20 36.17 -32.81 -38.17
C SER A 20 35.23 -33.38 -39.24
N ARG A 21 35.78 -33.76 -40.41
CA ARG A 21 35.03 -34.41 -41.50
C ARG A 21 34.61 -35.82 -41.11
N GLN A 22 35.50 -36.60 -40.49
CA GLN A 22 35.19 -37.97 -40.02
C GLN A 22 34.18 -37.94 -38.87
N ILE A 23 34.35 -37.02 -37.92
CA ILE A 23 33.41 -36.81 -36.81
C ILE A 23 32.02 -36.43 -37.35
N SER A 24 31.96 -35.55 -38.35
CA SER A 24 30.70 -35.17 -39.00
C SER A 24 30.05 -36.31 -39.77
N ASN A 25 30.82 -37.24 -40.32
CA ASN A 25 30.28 -38.41 -41.02
C ASN A 25 29.77 -39.47 -40.04
N GLN A 26 30.35 -39.57 -38.85
CA GLN A 26 29.87 -40.48 -37.79
C GLN A 26 28.61 -39.95 -37.07
N LEU A 27 28.42 -38.63 -37.04
CA LEU A 27 27.31 -37.96 -36.34
C LEU A 27 26.30 -37.31 -37.30
N VAL A 28 26.15 -37.86 -38.50
CA VAL A 28 25.21 -37.38 -39.52
C VAL A 28 23.79 -37.35 -38.95
N GLY A 29 23.09 -36.22 -39.14
CA GLY A 29 21.72 -36.02 -38.64
C GLY A 29 21.61 -35.61 -37.17
N GLN A 30 22.67 -35.78 -36.36
CA GLN A 30 22.64 -35.41 -34.93
C GLN A 30 23.22 -34.00 -34.68
N VAL A 31 24.34 -33.68 -35.34
CA VAL A 31 25.01 -32.37 -35.21
C VAL A 31 25.37 -31.80 -36.58
N SER A 32 25.17 -30.49 -36.76
CA SER A 32 25.51 -29.83 -38.02
C SER A 32 27.03 -29.73 -38.17
N LYS A 33 27.51 -29.80 -39.42
CA LYS A 33 28.93 -29.64 -39.78
C LYS A 33 29.54 -28.38 -39.17
N THR A 34 28.80 -27.28 -39.18
CA THR A 34 29.25 -25.98 -38.63
C THR A 34 29.50 -26.07 -37.13
N THR A 35 28.57 -26.64 -36.37
CA THR A 35 28.73 -26.80 -34.91
C THR A 35 29.88 -27.74 -34.56
N ILE A 36 30.09 -28.83 -35.31
CA ILE A 36 31.23 -29.73 -35.10
C ILE A 36 32.55 -28.99 -35.36
N ASN A 37 32.62 -28.20 -36.44
CA ASN A 37 33.82 -27.42 -36.75
C ASN A 37 34.10 -26.36 -35.69
N ASP A 38 33.09 -25.66 -35.19
CA ASP A 38 33.24 -24.66 -34.14
C ASP A 38 33.69 -25.28 -32.81
N TRP A 39 33.13 -26.45 -32.46
CA TRP A 39 33.51 -27.19 -31.26
C TRP A 39 34.95 -27.74 -31.36
N VAL A 40 35.33 -28.35 -32.49
CA VAL A 40 36.71 -28.81 -32.71
C VAL A 40 37.70 -27.63 -32.67
N LYS A 41 37.34 -26.48 -33.24
CA LYS A 41 38.15 -25.25 -33.13
C LYS A 41 38.31 -24.79 -31.68
N MET A 42 37.24 -24.86 -30.88
CA MET A 42 37.30 -24.54 -29.44
C MET A 42 38.21 -25.51 -28.69
N CYS A 43 38.09 -26.82 -28.92
CA CYS A 43 38.97 -27.84 -28.32
C CYS A 43 40.44 -27.58 -28.64
N ARG A 44 40.77 -27.28 -29.90
CA ARG A 44 42.16 -26.99 -30.31
C ARG A 44 42.72 -25.73 -29.66
N LYS A 45 41.86 -24.75 -29.35
CA LYS A 45 42.29 -23.46 -28.81
C LYS A 45 42.38 -23.45 -27.28
N PHE A 46 41.49 -24.16 -26.60
CA PHE A 46 41.35 -24.10 -25.14
C PHE A 46 41.57 -25.44 -24.43
N GLY A 47 41.77 -26.54 -25.17
CA GLY A 47 41.89 -27.89 -24.61
C GLY A 47 40.57 -28.52 -24.17
N GLU A 48 39.49 -27.75 -24.10
CA GLU A 48 38.17 -28.20 -23.63
C GLU A 48 37.01 -27.55 -24.40
N LEU A 49 35.83 -28.19 -24.39
CA LEU A 49 34.58 -27.58 -24.85
C LEU A 49 33.92 -26.79 -23.71
N SER A 50 34.17 -25.49 -23.65
CA SER A 50 33.49 -24.59 -22.70
C SER A 50 32.39 -23.77 -23.38
N LEU A 51 31.21 -24.35 -23.52
CA LEU A 51 30.02 -23.63 -24.01
C LEU A 51 29.37 -22.83 -22.88
N LYS A 52 30.07 -21.79 -22.40
CA LYS A 52 29.47 -20.86 -21.43
C LYS A 52 28.30 -20.15 -22.10
N SER A 53 27.16 -20.11 -21.42
CA SER A 53 26.05 -19.25 -21.82
C SER A 53 26.57 -17.81 -21.96
N PRO A 54 26.11 -17.05 -22.97
CA PRO A 54 26.44 -15.65 -23.09
C PRO A 54 26.17 -14.94 -21.75
N PRO A 55 26.98 -13.93 -21.37
CA PRO A 55 26.66 -13.10 -20.22
C PRO A 55 25.22 -12.60 -20.39
N GLY A 56 24.40 -12.79 -19.36
CA GLY A 56 23.04 -12.28 -19.37
C GLY A 56 23.03 -10.74 -19.51
N PRO A 57 21.85 -10.14 -19.77
CA PRO A 57 21.71 -8.70 -19.87
C PRO A 57 22.32 -8.00 -18.64
N THR A 58 23.06 -6.90 -18.85
CA THR A 58 23.64 -6.13 -17.76
C THR A 58 22.54 -5.55 -16.87
N THR A 59 22.61 -5.82 -15.57
CA THR A 59 21.61 -5.35 -14.62
C THR A 59 21.75 -3.84 -14.40
N THR A 60 20.72 -3.06 -14.73
CA THR A 60 20.67 -1.62 -14.41
C THR A 60 20.69 -1.34 -12.90
N LYS A 61 20.41 -2.36 -12.09
CA LYS A 61 20.41 -2.30 -10.62
C LYS A 61 21.84 -2.44 -10.07
N THR A 62 22.59 -1.34 -10.05
CA THR A 62 23.90 -1.32 -9.38
C THR A 62 23.75 -1.13 -7.87
N LYS A 63 24.71 -1.61 -7.07
CA LYS A 63 24.76 -1.35 -5.61
C LYS A 63 24.69 0.17 -5.32
N ARG A 64 25.34 0.97 -6.16
CA ARG A 64 25.31 2.45 -6.11
C ARG A 64 23.88 2.99 -6.27
N LEU A 65 23.12 2.49 -7.25
CA LEU A 65 21.72 2.89 -7.44
C LEU A 65 20.88 2.58 -6.19
N VAL A 66 21.04 1.39 -5.62
CA VAL A 66 20.30 1.00 -4.40
C VAL A 66 20.62 1.95 -3.25
N GLN A 67 21.90 2.28 -3.03
CA GLN A 67 22.31 3.25 -2.01
C GLN A 67 21.72 4.65 -2.23
N GLN A 68 21.70 5.14 -3.47
CA GLN A 68 21.08 6.43 -3.80
C GLN A 68 19.56 6.42 -3.52
N VAL A 69 18.89 5.30 -3.82
CA VAL A 69 17.46 5.13 -3.52
C VAL A 69 17.22 5.15 -2.00
N ILE A 70 18.02 4.43 -1.22
CA ILE A 70 17.97 4.43 0.26
C ILE A 70 18.11 5.86 0.80
N GLN A 71 19.11 6.59 0.31
CA GLN A 71 19.38 7.96 0.75
C GLN A 71 18.18 8.88 0.50
N HIS A 72 17.59 8.81 -0.69
CA HIS A 72 16.42 9.63 -1.04
C HIS A 72 15.14 9.26 -0.28
N LEU A 73 14.92 7.97 0.00
CA LEU A 73 13.69 7.52 0.64
C LEU A 73 13.74 7.62 2.17
N LEU A 74 14.86 7.25 2.79
CA LEU A 74 14.95 7.14 4.25
C LEU A 74 15.57 8.39 4.88
N ARG A 75 16.69 8.88 4.34
CA ARG A 75 17.50 9.92 4.98
C ARG A 75 17.04 11.34 4.66
N ASN A 76 16.55 11.59 3.43
CA ASN A 76 16.14 12.94 3.05
C ASN A 76 14.85 13.39 3.75
N LYS A 77 14.82 14.67 4.18
CA LYS A 77 13.62 15.32 4.77
C LYS A 77 12.46 15.43 3.78
N LYS A 78 12.74 15.87 2.54
CA LYS A 78 11.75 15.94 1.45
C LYS A 78 11.70 14.60 0.71
N LYS A 79 10.58 13.88 0.84
CA LYS A 79 10.36 12.60 0.16
C LYS A 79 9.99 12.82 -1.31
N LYS A 80 10.61 12.07 -2.22
CA LYS A 80 10.31 12.08 -3.66
C LYS A 80 9.44 10.89 -4.03
N SER A 81 8.55 11.06 -5.00
CA SER A 81 7.84 9.93 -5.59
C SER A 81 8.79 9.06 -6.43
N ALA A 82 8.48 7.78 -6.59
CA ALA A 82 9.27 6.88 -7.43
C ALA A 82 9.47 7.40 -8.85
N ARG A 83 8.49 8.15 -9.40
CA ARG A 83 8.60 8.79 -10.72
C ARG A 83 9.62 9.94 -10.73
N LYS A 84 9.57 10.82 -9.72
CA LYS A 84 10.55 11.92 -9.60
C LYS A 84 11.96 11.38 -9.36
N LEU A 85 12.08 10.31 -8.57
CA LEU A 85 13.35 9.65 -8.29
C LEU A 85 13.94 9.00 -9.54
N ALA A 86 13.10 8.32 -10.34
CA ALA A 86 13.47 7.74 -11.63
C ALA A 86 14.04 8.80 -12.58
N LYS A 87 13.35 9.96 -12.70
CA LYS A 87 13.84 11.08 -13.52
C LYS A 87 15.17 11.64 -13.01
N SER A 88 15.35 11.80 -11.69
CA SER A 88 16.60 12.34 -11.15
C SER A 88 17.80 11.40 -11.24
N LEU A 89 17.55 10.09 -11.22
CA LEU A 89 18.60 9.07 -11.31
C LEU A 89 18.77 8.55 -12.74
N ASN A 90 18.07 9.15 -13.71
CA ASN A 90 18.04 8.74 -15.12
C ASN A 90 17.83 7.23 -15.33
N VAL A 91 16.88 6.64 -14.59
CA VAL A 91 16.52 5.23 -14.69
C VAL A 91 15.02 5.06 -14.89
N SER A 92 14.62 3.89 -15.40
CA SER A 92 13.19 3.61 -15.56
C SER A 92 12.46 3.59 -14.21
N ARG A 93 11.18 4.01 -14.22
CA ARG A 93 10.30 3.92 -13.05
C ARG A 93 10.15 2.48 -12.56
N THR A 94 10.18 1.52 -13.48
CA THR A 94 10.08 0.08 -13.17
C THR A 94 11.31 -0.40 -12.40
N THR A 95 12.51 0.06 -12.78
CA THR A 95 13.76 -0.24 -12.06
C THR A 95 13.69 0.26 -10.63
N ILE A 96 13.31 1.53 -10.42
CA ILE A 96 13.15 2.09 -9.06
C ILE A 96 12.12 1.30 -8.26
N ARG A 97 10.99 0.92 -8.86
CA ARG A 97 9.98 0.10 -8.17
C ARG A 97 10.51 -1.27 -7.75
N ARG A 98 11.23 -1.96 -8.63
CA ARG A 98 11.88 -3.24 -8.30
C ARG A 98 12.91 -3.08 -7.20
N VAL A 99 13.69 -2.01 -7.20
CA VAL A 99 14.62 -1.70 -6.11
C VAL A 99 13.88 -1.51 -4.78
N ILE A 100 12.83 -0.69 -4.77
CA ILE A 100 12.07 -0.42 -3.55
C ILE A 100 11.40 -1.69 -3.01
N ARG A 101 10.75 -2.47 -3.87
CA ARG A 101 9.92 -3.61 -3.45
C ARG A 101 10.75 -4.89 -3.27
N ASP A 102 11.55 -5.24 -4.28
CA ASP A 102 12.21 -6.54 -4.35
C ASP A 102 13.54 -6.51 -3.59
N ASP A 103 14.33 -5.44 -3.74
CA ASP A 103 15.67 -5.36 -3.13
C ASP A 103 15.63 -4.78 -1.70
N LEU A 104 14.73 -3.83 -1.41
CA LEU A 104 14.61 -3.20 -0.09
C LEU A 104 13.41 -3.71 0.75
N GLY A 105 12.48 -4.47 0.15
CA GLY A 105 11.29 -4.95 0.86
C GLY A 105 10.31 -3.85 1.31
N LEU A 106 10.44 -2.63 0.77
CA LEU A 106 9.67 -1.48 1.23
C LEU A 106 8.32 -1.36 0.52
N LYS A 107 7.30 -0.92 1.28
CA LYS A 107 5.98 -0.56 0.77
C LYS A 107 5.73 0.94 0.98
N SER A 108 4.96 1.53 0.07
CA SER A 108 4.55 2.93 0.21
C SER A 108 3.30 3.01 1.06
N TYR A 109 3.37 3.78 2.15
CA TYR A 109 2.21 4.11 2.98
C TYR A 109 1.90 5.59 2.90
N VAL A 110 0.60 5.93 2.92
CA VAL A 110 0.16 7.31 3.06
C VAL A 110 0.28 7.69 4.53
N LYS A 111 0.84 8.87 4.82
CA LYS A 111 0.87 9.40 6.19
C LYS A 111 -0.56 9.56 6.68
N ARG A 112 -0.84 9.04 7.88
CA ARG A 112 -2.14 9.26 8.54
C ARG A 112 -2.06 10.56 9.33
N VAL A 113 -3.11 11.36 9.25
CA VAL A 113 -3.28 12.50 10.14
C VAL A 113 -3.80 11.94 11.46
N ALA A 114 -3.18 12.33 12.56
CA ALA A 114 -3.61 11.97 13.91
C ALA A 114 -3.53 13.22 14.79
N PRO A 115 -4.42 13.35 15.79
CA PRO A 115 -4.33 14.43 16.76
C PRO A 115 -2.97 14.45 17.45
N LYS A 116 -2.42 15.65 17.66
CA LYS A 116 -1.18 15.83 18.43
C LYS A 116 -1.53 15.72 19.92
N LEU A 117 -1.22 14.58 20.52
CA LEU A 117 -1.44 14.33 21.94
C LEU A 117 -0.20 14.73 22.76
N THR A 118 -0.43 15.37 23.91
CA THR A 118 0.59 15.58 24.94
C THR A 118 0.89 14.27 25.67
N ASP A 119 2.04 14.17 26.34
CA ASP A 119 2.40 12.94 27.06
C ASP A 119 1.44 12.67 28.23
N THR A 120 0.94 13.71 28.90
CA THR A 120 -0.11 13.58 29.92
C THR A 120 -1.41 13.02 29.33
N GLN A 121 -1.83 13.47 28.14
CA GLN A 121 -3.02 12.93 27.48
C GLN A 121 -2.84 11.45 27.11
N LYS A 122 -1.64 11.06 26.63
CA LYS A 122 -1.32 9.66 26.34
C LYS A 122 -1.39 8.80 27.61
N GLN A 123 -0.82 9.28 28.72
CA GLN A 123 -0.88 8.59 30.01
C GLN A 123 -2.32 8.43 30.49
N LYS A 124 -3.13 9.50 30.48
CA LYS A 124 -4.55 9.42 30.87
C LYS A 124 -5.33 8.40 30.03
N ARG A 125 -5.16 8.42 28.71
CA ARG A 125 -5.81 7.44 27.80
C ARG A 125 -5.32 6.01 28.06
N PHE A 126 -4.03 5.83 28.33
CA PHE A 126 -3.47 4.52 28.65
C PHE A 126 -4.03 3.98 29.98
N SER A 127 -4.01 4.80 31.04
CA SER A 127 -4.56 4.44 32.35
C SER A 127 -6.06 4.12 32.27
N PHE A 128 -6.84 4.92 31.53
CA PHE A 128 -8.24 4.63 31.27
C PHE A 128 -8.43 3.30 30.52
N GLY A 129 -7.62 3.02 29.50
CA GLY A 129 -7.68 1.75 28.77
C GLY A 129 -7.39 0.53 29.66
N ILE A 130 -6.41 0.63 30.56
CA ILE A 130 -6.12 -0.42 31.55
C ILE A 130 -7.27 -0.56 32.55
N TRP A 131 -7.81 0.55 33.04
CA TRP A 131 -8.95 0.55 33.96
C TRP A 131 -10.18 -0.07 33.30
N ALA A 132 -10.52 0.34 32.08
CA ALA A 132 -11.67 -0.16 31.34
C ALA A 132 -11.54 -1.67 31.09
N ARG A 133 -10.35 -2.14 30.68
CA ARG A 133 -10.11 -3.58 30.47
C ARG A 133 -10.30 -4.42 31.74
N LYS A 134 -10.00 -3.88 32.93
CA LYS A 134 -10.15 -4.58 34.21
C LYS A 134 -11.57 -4.52 34.77
N ASN A 135 -12.25 -3.39 34.60
CA ASN A 135 -13.50 -3.09 35.31
C ASN A 135 -14.76 -3.18 34.42
N VAL A 136 -14.65 -2.96 33.11
CA VAL A 136 -15.79 -2.97 32.20
C VAL A 136 -16.08 -4.41 31.78
N ARG A 137 -17.04 -5.03 32.47
CA ARG A 137 -17.56 -6.38 32.15
C ARG A 137 -18.66 -6.30 31.10
N LYS A 138 -18.95 -7.41 30.41
CA LYS A 138 -20.03 -7.49 29.42
C LYS A 138 -21.39 -7.04 29.96
N SER A 139 -21.69 -7.34 31.23
CA SER A 139 -22.93 -6.91 31.88
C SER A 139 -23.00 -5.39 32.05
N LEU A 140 -21.86 -4.74 32.31
CA LEU A 140 -21.78 -3.28 32.41
C LEU A 140 -21.91 -2.63 31.04
N VAL A 141 -21.27 -3.17 30.00
CA VAL A 141 -21.36 -2.62 28.63
C VAL A 141 -22.80 -2.50 28.14
N ARG A 142 -23.67 -3.45 28.52
CA ARG A 142 -25.10 -3.41 28.18
C ARG A 142 -25.86 -2.25 28.82
N LYS A 143 -25.31 -1.69 29.91
CA LYS A 143 -25.89 -0.58 30.68
C LYS A 143 -25.22 0.78 30.39
N ILE A 144 -24.31 0.83 29.41
CA ILE A 144 -23.64 2.07 29.01
C ILE A 144 -24.35 2.61 27.78
N LEU A 145 -24.83 3.84 27.90
CA LEU A 145 -25.31 4.64 26.79
C LEU A 145 -24.20 5.61 26.36
N PHE A 146 -23.68 5.43 25.15
CA PHE A 146 -22.65 6.28 24.57
C PHE A 146 -23.29 7.42 23.79
N LEU A 147 -22.83 8.64 24.07
CA LEU A 147 -23.44 9.85 23.55
C LEU A 147 -22.41 10.64 22.73
N ASP A 148 -22.81 11.13 21.55
CA ASP A 148 -21.95 11.99 20.73
C ASP A 148 -22.78 12.93 19.85
N GLU A 149 -22.17 14.04 19.47
CA GLU A 149 -22.73 14.98 18.51
C GLU A 149 -22.06 14.85 17.14
N LYS A 150 -22.85 15.01 16.08
CA LYS A 150 -22.34 15.06 14.71
C LYS A 150 -23.01 16.12 13.87
N ARG A 151 -22.18 16.91 13.19
CA ARG A 151 -22.63 17.92 12.23
C ARG A 151 -22.84 17.28 10.84
N PHE A 152 -24.01 17.48 10.26
CA PHE A 152 -24.36 17.04 8.89
C PHE A 152 -24.63 18.26 8.01
N ASP A 153 -23.81 18.47 6.98
CA ASP A 153 -23.95 19.59 6.05
C ASP A 153 -24.55 19.16 4.70
N ILE A 154 -25.07 20.14 3.97
CA ILE A 154 -25.70 19.96 2.66
C ILE A 154 -24.71 19.61 1.54
N ASP A 155 -23.43 19.96 1.71
CA ASP A 155 -22.39 19.75 0.69
C ASP A 155 -21.94 18.27 0.66
N GLY A 156 -22.17 17.53 1.75
CA GLY A 156 -21.90 16.11 1.85
C GLY A 156 -20.42 15.74 1.85
N VAL A 157 -20.14 14.45 1.68
CA VAL A 157 -18.78 13.90 1.74
C VAL A 157 -18.25 13.61 0.34
N TYR A 158 -17.26 14.38 -0.10
CA TYR A 158 -16.50 14.10 -1.31
C TYR A 158 -15.42 13.04 -1.06
N ASN A 159 -15.49 11.93 -1.77
CA ASN A 159 -14.52 10.85 -1.75
C ASN A 159 -13.56 10.96 -2.95
N ARG A 160 -12.45 11.68 -2.76
CA ARG A 160 -11.39 11.86 -3.76
C ARG A 160 -10.85 10.56 -4.40
N GLN A 161 -11.02 9.40 -3.76
CA GLN A 161 -10.55 8.14 -4.35
C GLN A 161 -11.53 7.61 -5.40
N ASN A 162 -12.82 7.67 -5.13
CA ASN A 162 -13.88 7.09 -5.97
C ASN A 162 -14.49 8.13 -6.93
N ASP A 163 -14.59 9.38 -6.50
CA ASP A 163 -15.19 10.48 -7.27
C ASP A 163 -14.16 11.04 -8.24
N ARG A 164 -13.85 10.25 -9.28
CA ARG A 164 -12.88 10.60 -10.33
C ARG A 164 -13.56 10.72 -11.67
N ILE A 165 -13.17 11.76 -12.40
CA ILE A 165 -13.58 11.96 -13.79
C ILE A 165 -12.39 11.66 -14.69
N TYR A 166 -12.66 10.90 -15.74
CA TYR A 166 -11.72 10.65 -16.82
C TYR A 166 -12.02 11.64 -17.94
N ALA A 167 -11.05 12.47 -18.28
CA ALA A 167 -11.16 13.42 -19.38
C ALA A 167 -9.80 13.57 -20.10
N PRO A 168 -9.79 13.89 -21.40
CA PRO A 168 -8.58 14.14 -22.19
C PRO A 168 -7.67 15.26 -21.64
N ASN A 169 -8.27 16.33 -21.10
CA ASN A 169 -7.56 17.47 -20.53
C ASN A 169 -8.29 18.03 -19.30
N ARG A 170 -7.71 19.08 -18.67
CA ARG A 170 -8.30 19.67 -17.47
C ARG A 170 -9.58 20.46 -17.77
N GLU A 171 -9.66 21.15 -18.90
CA GLU A 171 -10.85 21.93 -19.28
C GLU A 171 -12.08 21.02 -19.39
N GLN A 172 -11.98 19.93 -20.17
CA GLN A 172 -13.07 18.96 -20.34
C GLN A 172 -13.38 18.22 -19.03
N ALA A 173 -12.39 18.01 -18.16
CA ALA A 173 -12.67 17.44 -16.84
C ALA A 173 -13.58 18.37 -16.04
N ASP A 174 -13.32 19.67 -16.09
CA ASP A 174 -14.03 20.68 -15.32
C ASP A 174 -15.45 20.91 -15.84
N GLU A 175 -15.64 20.88 -17.17
CA GLU A 175 -16.96 20.84 -17.81
C GLU A 175 -17.78 19.61 -17.39
N ASN A 176 -17.13 18.45 -17.26
CA ASN A 176 -17.77 17.19 -16.88
C ASN A 176 -17.91 16.99 -15.36
N GLY A 177 -17.94 18.08 -14.58
CA GLY A 177 -18.13 18.01 -13.13
C GLY A 177 -16.85 17.77 -12.32
N GLY A 178 -15.67 17.99 -12.91
CA GLY A 178 -14.35 17.78 -12.31
C GLY A 178 -13.98 18.77 -11.20
N ILE A 179 -14.88 19.72 -10.94
CA ILE A 179 -14.78 20.70 -9.88
C ILE A 179 -15.86 20.42 -8.84
N HIS A 180 -15.46 19.83 -7.72
CA HIS A 180 -16.29 19.79 -6.52
C HIS A 180 -16.17 21.14 -5.80
N ARG A 181 -17.23 21.95 -5.86
CA ARG A 181 -17.33 23.24 -5.18
C ARG A 181 -17.81 23.01 -3.75
N LYS A 182 -17.19 23.68 -2.78
CA LYS A 182 -17.60 23.67 -1.38
C LYS A 182 -17.98 25.06 -0.93
N THR A 183 -19.08 25.15 -0.19
CA THR A 183 -19.53 26.38 0.45
C THR A 183 -18.68 26.62 1.70
N LYS A 184 -18.27 27.87 1.94
CA LYS A 184 -17.61 28.24 3.19
C LYS A 184 -18.68 28.32 4.29
N PHE A 185 -18.58 27.47 5.31
CA PHE A 185 -19.60 27.30 6.36
C PHE A 185 -20.95 26.84 5.81
N PRO A 186 -21.03 25.61 5.25
CA PRO A 186 -22.27 25.12 4.66
C PRO A 186 -23.38 25.01 5.70
N GLN A 187 -24.62 25.26 5.26
CA GLN A 187 -25.79 25.05 6.10
C GLN A 187 -25.92 23.57 6.45
N GLY A 188 -26.54 23.31 7.60
CA GLY A 188 -27.01 21.99 7.97
C GLY A 188 -27.32 21.91 9.44
N VAL A 189 -27.49 20.70 9.93
CA VAL A 189 -27.93 20.42 11.30
C VAL A 189 -26.83 19.79 12.15
N MET A 190 -26.90 19.98 13.46
CA MET A 190 -26.18 19.18 14.45
C MET A 190 -27.14 18.12 14.98
N VAL A 191 -26.74 16.87 14.94
CA VAL A 191 -27.54 15.76 15.42
C VAL A 191 -26.85 15.17 16.63
N TRP A 192 -27.61 15.00 17.69
CA TRP A 192 -27.19 14.31 18.89
C TRP A 192 -27.85 12.94 18.94
N LEU A 193 -27.07 11.91 19.23
CA LEU A 193 -27.55 10.53 19.24
C LEU A 193 -26.87 9.73 20.36
N GLY A 194 -27.67 8.97 21.09
CA GLY A 194 -27.19 7.95 22.01
C GLY A 194 -27.24 6.55 21.40
N VAL A 195 -26.22 5.75 21.67
CA VAL A 195 -26.12 4.36 21.22
C VAL A 195 -25.75 3.48 22.43
N CYS A 196 -26.54 2.44 22.66
CA CYS A 196 -26.26 1.42 23.67
C CYS A 196 -26.30 0.03 23.01
N TYR A 197 -26.20 -1.03 23.83
CA TYR A 197 -26.28 -2.40 23.33
C TYR A 197 -27.65 -2.73 22.72
N ASP A 198 -28.73 -2.24 23.35
CA ASP A 198 -30.11 -2.60 23.00
C ASP A 198 -30.72 -1.69 21.92
N GLY A 199 -30.03 -0.61 21.53
CA GLY A 199 -30.49 0.22 20.43
C GLY A 199 -29.89 1.62 20.40
N VAL A 200 -30.63 2.51 19.75
CA VAL A 200 -30.29 3.93 19.59
C VAL A 200 -31.42 4.78 20.16
N THR A 201 -31.06 5.91 20.77
CA THR A 201 -32.05 6.89 21.20
C THR A 201 -32.65 7.59 19.99
N ARG A 202 -33.74 8.32 20.21
CA ARG A 202 -34.26 9.24 19.18
C ARG A 202 -33.22 10.33 18.95
N PRO A 203 -32.95 10.69 17.67
CA PRO A 203 -32.02 11.76 17.37
C PRO A 203 -32.61 13.11 17.79
N VAL A 204 -31.82 13.91 18.50
CA VAL A 204 -32.15 15.31 18.76
C VAL A 204 -31.50 16.14 17.66
N ILE A 205 -32.34 16.77 16.82
CA ILE A 205 -31.89 17.58 15.69
C ILE A 205 -31.87 19.04 16.09
N ILE A 206 -30.70 19.65 16.00
CA ILE A 206 -30.47 21.06 16.30
C ILE A 206 -30.19 21.76 14.97
N GLU A 207 -31.17 22.52 14.51
CA GLU A 207 -31.13 23.18 13.20
C GLU A 207 -30.25 24.44 13.20
N ASN A 208 -30.23 25.17 14.31
CA ASN A 208 -29.57 26.48 14.42
C ASN A 208 -28.54 26.51 15.56
N GLY A 209 -27.31 26.92 15.24
CA GLY A 209 -26.27 27.20 16.22
C GLY A 209 -25.48 25.98 16.70
N THR A 210 -24.72 26.17 17.77
CA THR A 210 -23.94 25.14 18.45
C THR A 210 -24.61 24.75 19.77
N ILE A 211 -24.31 23.54 20.25
CA ILE A 211 -24.70 23.13 21.60
C ILE A 211 -23.90 23.97 22.61
N ASN A 212 -24.60 24.64 23.51
CA ASN A 212 -24.02 25.23 24.71
C ASN A 212 -24.51 24.45 25.94
N HIS A 213 -23.95 24.77 27.11
CA HIS A 213 -24.31 24.10 28.37
C HIS A 213 -25.83 24.12 28.64
N GLN A 214 -26.48 25.27 28.46
CA GLN A 214 -27.90 25.43 28.78
C GLN A 214 -28.79 24.61 27.85
N ARG A 215 -28.54 24.69 26.54
CA ARG A 215 -29.26 23.90 25.54
C ARG A 215 -29.05 22.40 25.73
N TYR A 216 -27.86 21.98 26.18
CA TYR A 216 -27.65 20.59 26.53
C TYR A 216 -28.57 20.13 27.67
N ILE A 217 -28.71 20.93 28.73
CA ILE A 217 -29.57 20.60 29.87
C ILE A 217 -31.05 20.64 29.48
N ASP A 218 -31.47 21.61 28.68
CA ASP A 218 -32.89 21.86 28.43
C ASP A 218 -33.43 21.04 27.26
N GLU A 219 -32.65 20.84 26.20
CA GLU A 219 -33.11 20.22 24.95
C GLU A 219 -32.63 18.76 24.81
N ILE A 220 -31.40 18.45 25.23
CA ILE A 220 -30.79 17.14 25.01
C ILE A 220 -31.08 16.22 26.19
N LEU A 221 -30.66 16.60 27.40
CA LEU A 221 -30.70 15.74 28.58
C LEU A 221 -32.09 15.13 28.89
N PRO A 222 -33.23 15.83 28.73
CA PRO A 222 -34.54 15.25 29.04
C PRO A 222 -34.95 14.16 28.04
N VAL A 223 -34.64 14.34 26.76
CA VAL A 223 -34.93 13.35 25.72
C VAL A 223 -34.10 12.09 25.97
N THR A 224 -32.84 12.28 26.36
CA THR A 224 -31.86 11.21 26.46
C THR A 224 -32.05 10.40 27.72
N LEU A 225 -32.37 11.06 28.85
CA LEU A 225 -32.81 10.39 30.07
C LEU A 225 -34.08 9.56 29.86
N LYS A 226 -35.03 10.07 29.07
CA LYS A 226 -36.27 9.33 28.78
C LYS A 226 -35.96 8.08 27.95
N ASP A 227 -35.25 8.25 26.84
CA ASP A 227 -34.95 7.15 25.92
C ASP A 227 -34.00 6.14 26.55
N ASP A 228 -33.06 6.57 27.38
CA ASP A 228 -32.18 5.67 28.12
C ASP A 228 -32.96 4.77 29.07
N ARG A 229 -33.91 5.32 29.84
CA ARG A 229 -34.78 4.51 30.71
C ARG A 229 -35.60 3.49 29.93
N GLU A 230 -36.03 3.83 28.73
CA GLU A 230 -36.75 2.91 27.83
C GLU A 230 -35.82 1.80 27.29
N LEU A 231 -34.54 2.09 27.04
CA LEU A 231 -33.58 1.16 26.45
C LEU A 231 -32.84 0.29 27.48
N THR A 232 -32.39 0.87 28.59
CA THR A 232 -31.47 0.24 29.56
C THR A 232 -32.12 -0.01 30.93
N GLY A 233 -33.33 0.52 31.17
CA GLY A 233 -34.05 0.41 32.44
C GLY A 233 -33.60 1.44 33.49
N ASN A 234 -33.77 1.11 34.78
CA ASN A 234 -33.45 2.04 35.89
C ASN A 234 -32.00 1.97 36.40
N GLU A 235 -31.16 1.08 35.85
CA GLU A 235 -29.75 0.93 36.25
C GLU A 235 -28.83 1.19 35.06
N PHE A 236 -28.44 2.46 34.86
CA PHE A 236 -27.55 2.85 33.77
C PHE A 236 -26.39 3.72 34.24
N THR A 237 -25.38 3.86 33.37
CA THR A 237 -24.25 4.77 33.57
C THR A 237 -24.06 5.60 32.30
N PHE A 238 -24.19 6.92 32.42
CA PHE A 238 -23.90 7.87 31.34
C PHE A 238 -22.39 7.92 31.06
N GLN A 239 -22.02 7.86 29.78
CA GLN A 239 -20.63 8.00 29.37
C GLN A 239 -20.44 8.80 28.07
#